data_AF-A0A358XQR9-F1
#
_entry.id   AF-A0A358XQR9-F1
#
_cell.length_a   1.000
_cell.length_b   1.000
_cell.length_c   1.000
_cell.angle_alpha   90.00
_cell.angle_beta   90.00
_cell.angle_gamma   90.00
#
_symmetry.space_group_name_H-M   'P 1'
#
loop_
_entity.id
_entity.type
_entity.pdbx_description
1 polymer ?
#
loop_
_entity_poly.entity_id
_entity_poly.type
_entity_poly.pdbx_seq_one_letter_code
_entity_poly.pdbx_strand_id
1 'polypeptide(L)'
;WYGEMPYTEALGTIITPKFDGGKVIFEGCLADIDKAIEYFNMTQPGTAAPLSAGDSWNGGDVSKWLKMCYGLKARWLNNLSKKSALYKPDDVLAALNKAANSVGESTVIAHME
;
A
#
# COMPACT_ATOMS: atom_id res chain seq x y z
N TRP A 1 9.09 6.44 -14.29
CA TRP A 1 7.90 7.30 -14.39
C TRP A 1 8.29 8.71 -13.98
N TYR A 2 7.49 9.71 -14.39
CA TYR A 2 7.86 11.12 -14.63
C TYR A 2 8.41 11.96 -13.45
N GLY A 3 8.52 11.41 -12.25
CA GLY A 3 9.11 12.08 -11.08
C GLY A 3 8.13 13.00 -10.36
N GLU A 4 7.66 14.05 -11.05
CA GLU A 4 6.68 15.00 -10.53
C GLU A 4 5.35 14.83 -11.25
N MET A 5 4.25 14.86 -10.49
CA MET A 5 2.90 14.72 -11.04
C MET A 5 1.85 15.26 -10.05
N PRO A 6 0.63 15.57 -10.52
CA PRO A 6 -0.47 15.86 -9.62
C PRO A 6 -0.71 14.73 -8.62
N TYR A 7 -0.68 15.05 -7.33
CA TYR A 7 -0.91 14.09 -6.25
C TYR A 7 -1.83 14.65 -5.17
N THR A 8 -1.40 15.66 -4.39
CA THR A 8 -2.17 16.21 -3.27
C THR A 8 -3.41 16.99 -3.70
N GLU A 9 -3.37 17.60 -4.88
CA GLU A 9 -4.51 18.31 -5.48
C GLU A 9 -5.23 17.48 -6.56
N ALA A 10 -4.74 16.28 -6.85
CA ALA A 10 -5.33 15.42 -7.87
C ALA A 10 -6.73 14.95 -7.45
N LEU A 11 -7.60 14.74 -8.44
CA LEU A 11 -8.96 14.22 -8.25
C LEU A 11 -9.85 15.09 -7.33
N GLY A 12 -9.44 16.34 -7.05
CA GLY A 12 -10.22 17.35 -6.34
C GLY A 12 -11.03 18.25 -7.27
N THR A 13 -11.42 19.42 -6.76
CA THR A 13 -12.16 20.44 -7.52
C THR A 13 -11.26 21.37 -8.35
N ILE A 14 -9.94 21.30 -8.15
CA ILE A 14 -8.95 22.11 -8.86
C ILE A 14 -8.75 21.53 -10.25
N ILE A 15 -9.14 22.29 -11.27
CA ILE A 15 -9.07 21.88 -12.69
C ILE A 15 -7.62 21.83 -13.23
N THR A 16 -6.70 22.54 -12.59
CA THR A 16 -5.27 22.57 -12.93
C THR A 16 -4.45 22.26 -11.68
N PRO A 17 -4.45 21.00 -11.22
CA PRO A 17 -3.77 20.63 -9.98
C PRO A 17 -2.25 20.81 -10.13
N LYS A 18 -1.61 21.30 -9.07
CA LYS A 18 -0.15 21.44 -9.06
C LYS A 18 0.54 20.08 -9.19
N PHE A 19 1.80 20.11 -9.59
CA PHE A 19 2.67 18.94 -9.58
C PHE A 19 3.39 18.87 -8.24
N ASP A 20 3.27 17.73 -7.56
CA ASP A 20 4.02 17.48 -6.34
C ASP A 20 5.36 16.79 -6.67
N GLY A 21 6.39 17.15 -5.90
CA GLY A 21 7.70 16.57 -6.02
C GLY A 21 7.74 15.10 -5.55
N GLY A 22 8.69 14.33 -6.08
CA GLY A 22 8.79 12.89 -5.78
C GLY A 22 8.93 12.54 -4.29
N LYS A 23 9.47 13.43 -3.45
CA LYS A 23 9.52 13.23 -1.99
C LYS A 23 8.12 13.24 -1.37
N VAL A 24 7.29 14.22 -1.73
CA VAL A 24 5.92 14.37 -1.22
C VAL A 24 5.08 13.16 -1.62
N ILE A 25 5.17 12.75 -2.89
CA ILE A 25 4.46 11.57 -3.41
C ILE A 25 4.93 10.31 -2.69
N PHE A 26 6.25 10.13 -2.54
CA PHE A 26 6.80 8.96 -1.87
C PHE A 26 6.32 8.83 -0.42
N GLU A 27 6.38 9.93 0.34
CA GLU A 27 5.96 9.98 1.75
C GLU A 27 4.45 9.81 1.89
N GLY A 28 3.66 10.40 0.99
CA GLY A 28 2.22 10.22 0.94
C GLY A 28 1.82 8.77 0.69
N CYS A 29 2.37 8.12 -0.34
CA CYS A 29 2.09 6.70 -0.60
C CYS A 29 2.53 5.79 0.56
N LEU A 30 3.63 6.10 1.25
CA LEU A 30 4.05 5.35 2.42
C LEU A 30 3.05 5.52 3.58
N ALA A 31 2.55 6.74 3.80
CA ALA A 31 1.51 7.02 4.79
C ALA A 31 0.18 6.32 4.46
N ASP A 32 -0.20 6.25 3.18
CA ASP A 32 -1.40 5.52 2.73
C ASP A 32 -1.28 4.02 3.00
N ILE A 33 -0.11 3.42 2.76
CA ILE A 33 0.16 2.02 3.09
C ILE A 33 0.05 1.79 4.60
N ASP A 34 0.60 2.69 5.42
CA ASP A 34 0.52 2.60 6.88
C ASP A 34 -0.91 2.74 7.39
N LYS A 35 -1.69 3.63 6.78
CA LYS A 35 -3.11 3.80 7.10
C LYS A 35 -3.92 2.57 6.70
N ALA A 36 -3.63 1.94 5.56
CA ALA A 36 -4.27 0.69 5.18
C ALA A 36 -3.98 -0.43 6.19
N ILE A 37 -2.73 -0.56 6.66
CA ILE A 37 -2.37 -1.52 7.71
C ILE A 37 -3.16 -1.24 8.99
N GLU A 38 -3.28 0.03 9.40
CA GLU A 38 -4.11 0.41 10.55
C GLU A 38 -5.57 -0.05 10.37
N TYR A 39 -6.20 0.30 9.24
CA TYR A 39 -7.59 -0.05 8.96
C TYR A 39 -7.83 -1.55 8.92
N PHE A 40 -6.94 -2.34 8.32
CA PHE A 40 -7.08 -3.80 8.31
C PHE A 40 -6.88 -4.45 9.69
N ASN A 41 -6.28 -3.76 10.67
CA ASN A 41 -6.20 -4.23 12.05
C ASN A 41 -7.39 -3.78 12.91
N MET A 42 -8.29 -2.93 12.40
CA MET A 42 -9.48 -2.51 13.13
C MET A 42 -10.55 -3.60 13.11
N THR A 43 -11.35 -3.66 14.19
CA THR A 43 -12.54 -4.50 14.22
C THR A 43 -13.66 -3.83 13.42
N GLN A 44 -14.17 -4.53 12.42
CA GLN A 44 -15.33 -4.05 11.67
C GLN A 44 -16.61 -4.13 12.53
N PRO A 45 -17.44 -3.07 12.57
CA PRO A 45 -18.73 -3.13 13.26
C PRO A 45 -19.63 -4.22 12.65
N GLY A 46 -20.35 -4.97 13.48
CA GLY A 46 -21.24 -6.04 13.01
C GLY A 46 -22.40 -5.58 12.11
N THR A 47 -22.69 -4.27 12.08
CA THR A 47 -23.70 -3.66 11.20
C THR A 47 -23.16 -3.27 9.82
N ALA A 48 -21.84 -3.29 9.61
CA ALA A 48 -21.23 -2.95 8.33
C ALA A 48 -21.25 -4.16 7.38
N ALA A 49 -21.40 -3.89 6.08
CA ALA A 49 -21.35 -4.94 5.05
C ALA A 49 -19.98 -5.66 5.09
N PRO A 50 -19.95 -7.01 5.07
CA PRO A 50 -18.70 -7.74 5.18
C PRO A 50 -17.75 -7.41 4.01
N LEU A 51 -16.45 -7.35 4.27
CA LEU A 51 -15.43 -7.05 3.25
C LEU A 51 -15.55 -7.98 2.02
N SER A 52 -15.88 -9.25 2.25
CA SER A 52 -16.08 -10.24 1.20
C SER A 52 -17.18 -9.90 0.19
N ALA A 53 -18.12 -9.00 0.52
CA ALA A 53 -19.18 -8.60 -0.39
C ALA A 53 -18.67 -7.78 -1.60
N GLY A 54 -17.51 -7.12 -1.46
CA GLY A 54 -16.91 -6.31 -2.52
C GLY A 54 -15.48 -6.72 -2.90
N ASP A 55 -14.89 -7.67 -2.18
CA ASP A 55 -13.50 -8.08 -2.38
C ASP A 55 -13.39 -9.25 -3.36
N SER A 56 -13.18 -8.94 -4.63
CA SER A 56 -12.93 -9.93 -5.69
C SER A 56 -11.50 -10.47 -5.72
N TRP A 57 -10.58 -9.92 -4.91
CA TRP A 57 -9.15 -10.27 -4.98
C TRP A 57 -8.76 -11.26 -3.88
N ASN A 58 -9.18 -11.02 -2.65
CA ASN A 58 -8.85 -11.86 -1.50
C ASN A 58 -10.09 -12.48 -0.84
N GLY A 59 -11.29 -12.25 -1.37
CA GLY A 59 -12.53 -12.85 -0.86
C GLY A 59 -12.89 -12.44 0.57
N GLY A 60 -12.40 -11.29 1.03
CA GLY A 60 -12.53 -10.81 2.41
C GLY A 60 -11.45 -11.30 3.36
N ASP A 61 -10.42 -12.02 2.88
CA ASP A 61 -9.28 -12.44 3.69
C ASP A 61 -8.38 -11.25 4.02
N VAL A 62 -8.59 -10.68 5.22
CA VAL A 62 -7.80 -9.57 5.77
C VAL A 62 -6.33 -9.94 5.93
N SER A 63 -6.00 -11.22 6.16
CA SER A 63 -4.61 -11.65 6.28
C SER A 63 -3.86 -11.41 4.98
N LYS A 64 -4.45 -11.77 3.84
CA LYS A 64 -3.85 -11.53 2.51
C LYS A 64 -3.68 -10.04 2.21
N TRP A 65 -4.66 -9.21 2.59
CA TRP A 65 -4.53 -7.76 2.47
C TRP A 65 -3.38 -7.20 3.30
N LEU A 66 -3.26 -7.60 4.57
CA LEU A 66 -2.13 -7.19 5.41
C LEU A 66 -0.79 -7.65 4.81
N LYS A 67 -0.71 -8.88 4.31
CA LYS A 67 0.47 -9.43 3.65
C LYS A 67 0.85 -8.62 2.41
N MET A 68 -0.12 -8.22 1.60
CA MET A 68 0.06 -7.33 0.46
C MET A 68 0.55 -5.94 0.88
N CYS A 69 -0.06 -5.31 1.89
CA CYS A 69 0.37 -4.00 2.41
C CYS A 69 1.82 -4.03 2.90
N TYR A 70 2.22 -5.04 3.67
CA TYR A 70 3.61 -5.17 4.13
C TYR A 70 4.60 -5.44 2.98
N GLY A 71 4.21 -6.22 1.98
CA GLY A 71 5.02 -6.42 0.77
C GLY A 71 5.21 -5.12 -0.03
N LEU A 72 4.15 -4.33 -0.17
CA LEU A 72 4.20 -3.00 -0.79
C LEU A 72 5.07 -2.04 0.02
N LYS A 73 4.93 -2.02 1.36
CA LYS A 73 5.76 -1.22 2.27
C LYS A 73 7.24 -1.55 2.10
N ALA A 74 7.60 -2.83 2.09
CA ALA A 74 8.96 -3.28 1.87
C ALA A 74 9.51 -2.81 0.52
N ARG A 75 8.73 -2.97 -0.57
CA ARG A 75 9.10 -2.48 -1.90
C ARG A 75 9.30 -0.96 -1.92
N TRP A 76 8.42 -0.22 -1.27
CA TRP A 76 8.49 1.25 -1.21
C TRP A 76 9.73 1.72 -0.47
N LEU A 77 9.98 1.17 0.73
CA LEU A 77 11.19 1.46 1.51
C LEU A 77 12.47 1.10 0.72
N ASN A 78 12.46 -0.01 -0.04
CA ASN A 78 13.60 -0.42 -0.85
C ASN A 78 13.92 0.53 -2.02
N ASN A 79 12.96 1.33 -2.49
CA ASN A 79 13.22 2.36 -3.50
C ASN A 79 14.20 3.45 -2.99
N LEU A 80 14.39 3.55 -1.67
CA LEU A 80 15.37 4.46 -1.06
C LEU A 80 16.80 3.90 -1.06
N SER A 81 17.07 2.70 -1.59
CA SER A 81 18.38 2.03 -1.52
C SER A 81 19.59 2.85 -2.02
N LYS A 82 19.38 3.81 -2.92
CA LYS A 82 20.42 4.76 -3.41
C LYS A 82 20.47 6.09 -2.64
N LYS A 83 19.67 6.25 -1.60
CA LYS A 83 19.57 7.43 -0.73
C LYS A 83 20.04 7.04 0.68
N SER A 84 21.33 6.77 0.85
CA SER A 84 21.89 6.17 2.06
C SER A 84 21.53 6.88 3.37
N ALA A 85 21.36 8.20 3.36
CA ALA A 85 20.94 8.97 4.53
C ALA A 85 19.49 8.67 4.99
N LEU A 86 18.65 8.16 4.10
CA LEU A 86 17.24 7.83 4.35
C LEU A 86 16.98 6.33 4.37
N TYR A 87 17.86 5.52 3.79
CA TYR A 87 17.67 4.08 3.65
C TYR A 87 17.91 3.35 4.96
N LYS A 88 16.93 2.56 5.38
CA LYS A 88 16.97 1.73 6.58
C LYS A 88 16.70 0.27 6.20
N PRO A 89 17.74 -0.56 5.97
CA PRO A 89 17.58 -1.95 5.59
C PRO A 89 16.74 -2.75 6.59
N ASP A 90 16.90 -2.48 7.88
CA ASP A 90 16.17 -3.17 8.94
C ASP A 90 14.65 -2.96 8.85
N ASP A 91 14.21 -1.77 8.45
CA ASP A 91 12.78 -1.47 8.25
C ASP A 91 12.22 -2.25 7.05
N VAL A 92 13.03 -2.43 6.00
CA VAL A 92 12.66 -3.27 4.84
C VAL A 92 12.50 -4.73 5.28
N LEU A 93 13.46 -5.27 6.04
CA LEU A 93 13.42 -6.64 6.54
C LEU A 93 12.25 -6.86 7.51
N ALA A 94 11.98 -5.90 8.39
CA ALA A 94 10.85 -5.95 9.31
C ALA A 94 9.50 -5.98 8.57
N ALA A 95 9.37 -5.20 7.48
CA ALA A 95 8.20 -5.26 6.62
C ALA A 95 8.11 -6.62 5.88
N LEU A 96 9.22 -7.12 5.33
CA LEU A 96 9.26 -8.43 4.65
C LEU A 96 8.86 -9.60 5.55
N ASN A 97 9.32 -9.61 6.82
CA ASN A 97 8.94 -10.65 7.78
C ASN A 97 7.42 -10.71 8.01
N LYS A 98 6.70 -9.62 7.76
CA LYS A 98 5.25 -9.55 7.86
C LYS A 98 4.54 -9.75 6.53
N ALA A 99 5.25 -9.70 5.41
CA ALA A 99 4.71 -9.91 4.07
C ALA A 99 4.43 -11.39 3.76
N ALA A 100 3.97 -11.67 2.54
CA ALA A 100 3.74 -13.04 2.05
C ALA A 100 5.06 -13.81 1.88
N ASN A 101 5.13 -15.00 2.46
CA ASN A 101 6.28 -15.91 2.36
C ASN A 101 6.04 -17.08 1.39
N SER A 102 4.83 -17.19 0.86
CA SER A 102 4.47 -18.18 -0.16
C SER A 102 3.43 -17.62 -1.13
N VAL A 103 3.25 -18.31 -2.26
CA VAL A 103 2.23 -17.95 -3.26
C VAL A 103 0.82 -18.00 -2.67
N GLY A 104 0.53 -18.93 -1.74
CA GLY A 104 -0.78 -19.06 -1.11
C GLY A 104 -1.17 -17.87 -0.21
N GLU A 105 -0.18 -17.15 0.33
CA GLU A 105 -0.37 -15.94 1.14
C GLU A 105 -0.46 -14.67 0.30
N SER A 106 -0.18 -14.75 -0.99
CA SER A 106 -0.16 -13.60 -1.89
C SER A 106 -1.56 -13.27 -2.39
N THR A 107 -1.82 -11.98 -2.63
CA THR A 107 -2.93 -11.56 -3.47
C THR A 107 -2.61 -11.87 -4.92
N VAL A 108 -3.46 -12.71 -5.54
CA VAL A 108 -3.34 -13.10 -6.94
C VAL A 108 -4.63 -12.70 -7.64
N ILE A 109 -4.52 -11.81 -8.61
CA ILE A 109 -5.66 -11.42 -9.45
C ILE A 109 -5.75 -12.44 -10.57
N ALA A 110 -6.73 -13.32 -10.49
CA ALA A 110 -7.06 -14.20 -11.60
C ALA A 110 -7.79 -13.38 -12.67
N HIS A 111 -7.21 -13.30 -13.86
CA HIS A 111 -7.97 -12.85 -15.03
C HIS A 111 -8.82 -14.03 -15.50
N MET A 112 -10.13 -13.92 -15.41
CA MET A 112 -11.00 -14.87 -16.10
C MET A 112 -10.89 -14.62 -17.61
N GLU A 113 -10.74 -15.70 -18.38
CA GLU A 113 -10.99 -15.66 -19.83
C GLU A 113 -12.48 -15.48 -20.14
#